data_AF-A0A8T6Y9T9-F1
#
_entry.id   AF-A0A8T6Y9T9-F1
#
_cell.length_a   1.000
_cell.length_b   1.000
_cell.length_c   1.000
_cell.angle_alpha   90.00
_cell.angle_beta   90.00
_cell.angle_gamma   90.00
#
_symmetry.space_group_name_H-M   'P 1'
#
loop_
_entity.id
_entity.type
_entity.pdbx_description
1 polymer ?
#
loop_
_entity_poly.entity_id
_entity_poly.type
_entity_poly.pdbx_seq_one_letter_code
_entity_poly.pdbx_strand_id
1 'polypeptide(L)'
;MPSPPPFEDSLRRHAFCFRVNLDGGRNRFWDHGFTEMGFMSLIISAGTLGLGIIIGYMGQRSGFCTIGGIRNFILTRDMHLLKGVLAFFTVAFAGFLFASLAGYQQGFWAFSSVEGSETLYNACTNPYSDAEHNDGLWRIVILTIAGGFGIGLFSVMANGCPFRQHVKASEGDSGAVAYIIGFYFAAIAFGFLINPFISGV
;
A
#
# COMPACT_ATOMS: atom_id res chain seq x y z
N MET A 1 26.03 15.04 19.13
CA MET A 1 24.70 14.61 19.60
C MET A 1 23.73 15.77 19.39
N PRO A 2 22.92 15.75 18.32
CA PRO A 2 21.83 16.71 18.19
C PRO A 2 20.67 16.28 19.09
N SER A 3 20.07 17.25 19.80
CA SER A 3 18.87 17.08 20.63
C SER A 3 17.68 16.56 19.81
N PRO A 4 16.79 15.74 20.38
CA PRO A 4 15.58 15.31 19.67
C PRO A 4 14.71 16.53 19.32
N PRO A 5 14.19 16.64 18.07
CA PRO A 5 13.29 17.72 17.72
C PRO A 5 11.99 17.62 18.53
N PRO A 6 11.37 18.76 18.87
CA PRO A 6 10.15 18.79 19.68
C PRO A 6 8.99 18.05 18.98
N PHE A 7 8.10 17.47 19.79
CA PHE A 7 6.89 16.74 19.37
C PHE A 7 6.05 17.50 18.31
N GLU A 8 6.08 18.83 18.36
CA GLU A 8 5.36 19.72 17.44
C GLU A 8 5.81 19.58 15.97
N ASP A 9 7.08 19.28 15.71
CA ASP A 9 7.62 19.12 14.35
C ASP A 9 7.27 17.78 13.71
N SER A 10 6.93 16.76 14.51
CA SER A 10 6.46 15.46 14.00
C SER A 10 4.96 15.52 13.66
N LEU A 11 4.16 16.19 14.50
CA LEU A 11 2.75 16.47 14.23
C LEU A 11 2.57 17.36 12.99
N ARG A 12 3.40 18.39 12.81
CA ARG A 12 3.38 19.21 11.59
C ARG A 12 3.70 18.40 10.33
N ARG A 13 4.65 17.47 10.39
CA ARG A 13 5.02 16.62 9.23
C ARG A 13 3.93 15.60 8.85
N HIS A 14 3.30 14.95 9.83
CA HIS A 14 2.17 14.05 9.57
C HIS A 14 0.92 14.80 9.10
N ALA A 15 0.62 15.96 9.69
CA ALA A 15 -0.45 16.84 9.21
C ALA A 15 -0.17 17.39 7.80
N PHE A 16 1.10 17.66 7.46
CA PHE A 16 1.52 18.05 6.12
C PHE A 16 1.35 16.89 5.12
N CYS A 17 1.79 15.66 5.43
CA CYS A 17 1.55 14.48 4.57
C CYS A 17 0.05 14.23 4.34
N PHE A 18 -0.79 14.29 5.39
CA PHE A 18 -2.24 14.12 5.26
C PHE A 18 -2.89 15.26 4.44
N ARG A 19 -2.43 16.51 4.64
CA ARG A 19 -2.95 17.68 3.93
C ARG A 19 -2.55 17.73 2.47
N VAL A 20 -1.31 17.39 2.13
CA VAL A 20 -0.85 17.37 0.73
C VAL A 20 -1.48 16.22 -0.06
N ASN A 21 -1.82 15.09 0.57
CA ASN A 21 -2.61 14.04 -0.08
C ASN A 21 -4.02 14.52 -0.46
N LEU A 22 -4.67 15.30 0.42
CA LEU A 22 -5.99 15.91 0.16
C LEU A 22 -5.93 17.07 -0.84
N ASP A 23 -4.91 17.93 -0.77
CA ASP A 23 -4.75 19.09 -1.66
C ASP A 23 -4.25 18.68 -3.07
N GLY A 24 -3.36 17.69 -3.19
CA GLY A 24 -2.90 17.18 -4.49
C GLY A 24 -3.96 16.46 -5.32
N GLY A 25 -4.98 15.89 -4.67
CA GLY A 25 -6.17 15.31 -5.31
C GLY A 25 -7.27 16.35 -5.60
N ARG A 26 -7.48 17.29 -4.68
CA ARG A 26 -8.48 18.36 -4.83
C ARG A 26 -8.08 19.36 -5.91
N ASN A 27 -6.87 19.90 -5.87
CA ASN A 27 -6.51 21.07 -6.68
C ASN A 27 -6.39 20.70 -8.17
N ARG A 28 -5.83 19.52 -8.49
CA ARG A 28 -5.76 19.02 -9.87
C ARG A 28 -7.10 18.58 -10.47
N PHE A 29 -8.08 18.16 -9.66
CA PHE A 29 -9.44 17.87 -10.14
C PHE A 29 -10.17 19.15 -10.57
N TRP A 30 -9.87 20.29 -9.95
CA TRP A 30 -10.47 21.58 -10.29
C TRP A 30 -9.65 22.37 -11.33
N ASP A 31 -8.32 22.24 -11.34
CA ASP A 31 -7.42 23.01 -12.22
C ASP A 31 -7.35 22.47 -13.66
N HIS A 32 -7.56 21.16 -13.87
CA HIS A 32 -7.82 20.61 -15.20
C HIS A 32 -9.30 20.80 -15.54
N GLY A 33 -9.63 22.04 -15.91
CA GLY A 33 -10.96 22.44 -16.35
C GLY A 33 -11.56 21.44 -17.34
N PHE A 34 -12.83 21.10 -17.11
CA PHE A 34 -13.66 20.18 -17.91
C PHE A 34 -13.79 20.54 -19.41
N THR A 35 -13.20 21.64 -19.88
CA THR A 35 -13.57 22.27 -21.15
C THR A 35 -12.69 21.92 -22.35
N GLU A 36 -11.48 21.36 -22.18
CA GLU A 36 -10.58 21.02 -23.32
C GLU A 36 -9.87 19.64 -23.16
N MET A 37 -10.36 18.75 -22.28
CA MET A 37 -9.78 17.41 -22.02
C MET A 37 -10.80 16.25 -22.15
N GLY A 38 -11.91 16.49 -22.86
CA GLY A 38 -13.15 15.73 -22.65
C GLY A 38 -13.15 14.23 -23.01
N PHE A 39 -12.36 13.78 -23.99
CA PHE A 39 -12.46 12.40 -24.48
C PHE A 39 -11.37 11.47 -23.92
N MET A 40 -10.10 11.87 -23.99
CA MET A 40 -8.97 11.04 -23.52
C MET A 40 -8.99 10.82 -22.01
N SER A 41 -9.29 11.86 -21.22
CA SER A 41 -9.36 11.76 -19.75
C SER A 41 -10.58 10.97 -19.26
N LEU A 42 -11.69 11.01 -20.02
CA LEU A 42 -12.90 10.22 -19.74
C LEU A 42 -12.64 8.73 -20.00
N ILE A 43 -11.94 8.39 -21.09
CA ILE A 43 -11.53 7.00 -21.37
C ILE A 43 -10.62 6.46 -20.26
N ILE A 44 -9.68 7.26 -19.77
CA ILE A 44 -8.74 6.83 -18.71
C ILE A 44 -9.49 6.60 -17.37
N SER A 45 -10.34 7.55 -16.97
CA SER A 45 -11.11 7.43 -15.72
C SER A 45 -12.17 6.33 -15.77
N ALA A 46 -12.87 6.18 -16.90
CA ALA A 46 -13.77 5.04 -17.11
C ALA A 46 -13.00 3.71 -17.15
N GLY A 47 -11.80 3.71 -17.72
CA GLY A 47 -10.90 2.56 -17.75
C GLY A 47 -10.47 2.10 -16.36
N THR A 48 -10.04 3.01 -15.49
CA THR A 48 -9.64 2.67 -14.11
C THR A 48 -10.83 2.26 -13.24
N LEU A 49 -12.00 2.89 -13.43
CA LEU A 49 -13.24 2.48 -12.76
C LEU A 49 -13.64 1.06 -13.18
N GLY A 50 -13.63 0.77 -14.49
CA GLY A 50 -13.93 -0.55 -15.03
C GLY A 50 -12.97 -1.62 -14.50
N LEU A 51 -11.66 -1.33 -14.51
CA LEU A 51 -10.65 -2.25 -13.99
C LEU A 51 -10.84 -2.50 -12.48
N GLY A 52 -11.14 -1.45 -11.71
CA GLY A 52 -11.41 -1.54 -10.28
C GLY A 52 -12.64 -2.39 -9.95
N ILE A 53 -13.73 -2.23 -10.71
CA ILE A 53 -14.94 -3.06 -10.55
C ILE A 53 -14.63 -4.52 -10.89
N ILE A 54 -13.88 -4.77 -11.96
CA ILE A 54 -13.48 -6.13 -12.37
C ILE A 54 -12.65 -6.79 -11.26
N ILE A 55 -11.64 -6.10 -10.72
CA ILE A 55 -10.79 -6.62 -9.65
C ILE A 55 -11.60 -6.84 -8.37
N GLY A 56 -12.51 -5.93 -8.02
CA GLY A 56 -13.41 -6.06 -6.88
C GLY A 56 -14.33 -7.28 -6.99
N TYR A 57 -14.96 -7.46 -8.15
CA TYR A 57 -15.82 -8.61 -8.44
C TYR A 57 -15.05 -9.94 -8.40
N MET A 58 -13.85 -9.99 -8.99
CA MET A 58 -12.98 -11.15 -8.89
C MET A 58 -12.54 -11.42 -7.44
N GLY A 59 -12.31 -10.36 -6.65
CA GLY A 59 -11.97 -10.45 -5.23
C GLY A 59 -13.05 -11.13 -4.39
N GLN A 60 -14.33 -10.80 -4.63
CA GLN A 60 -15.48 -11.42 -3.98
C GLN A 60 -15.57 -12.93 -4.24
N ARG A 61 -15.32 -13.37 -5.48
CA ARG A 61 -15.41 -14.80 -5.84
C ARG A 61 -14.17 -15.62 -5.47
N SER A 62 -12.98 -15.03 -5.46
CA SER A 62 -11.72 -15.76 -5.38
C SER A 62 -11.35 -16.24 -3.97
N GLY A 63 -11.96 -15.71 -2.91
CA GLY A 63 -11.67 -16.12 -1.52
C GLY A 63 -10.19 -16.00 -1.15
N PHE A 64 -9.46 -15.11 -1.84
CA PHE A 64 -8.00 -15.12 -1.88
C PHE A 64 -7.42 -14.69 -0.53
N CYS A 65 -6.70 -15.60 0.11
CA CYS A 65 -6.10 -15.38 1.41
C CYS A 65 -4.72 -16.04 1.40
N THR A 66 -3.64 -15.25 1.30
CA THR A 66 -2.27 -15.78 1.24
C THR A 66 -1.96 -16.67 2.45
N ILE A 67 -2.41 -16.27 3.65
CA ILE A 67 -2.26 -17.09 4.87
C ILE A 67 -3.16 -18.34 4.86
N GLY A 68 -4.35 -18.24 4.26
CA GLY A 68 -5.29 -19.35 4.09
C GLY A 68 -4.80 -20.40 3.10
N GLY A 69 -4.14 -19.96 2.01
CA GLY A 69 -3.50 -20.84 1.03
C GLY A 69 -2.39 -21.68 1.64
N ILE A 70 -1.55 -21.08 2.50
CA ILE A 70 -0.47 -21.80 3.20
C ILE A 70 -1.05 -22.81 4.21
N ARG A 71 -2.06 -22.44 4.99
CA ARG A 71 -2.68 -23.37 5.96
C ARG A 71 -3.35 -24.56 5.26
N ASN A 72 -4.09 -24.31 4.18
CA ASN A 72 -4.76 -25.36 3.39
C ASN A 72 -3.75 -26.25 2.67
N PHE A 73 -2.64 -25.69 2.19
CA PHE A 73 -1.54 -26.46 1.63
C PHE A 73 -0.93 -27.44 2.66
N ILE A 74 -0.73 -27.00 3.90
CA ILE A 74 -0.11 -27.82 4.94
C ILE A 74 -1.08 -28.91 5.43
N LEU A 75 -2.35 -28.58 5.65
CA LEU A 75 -3.31 -29.49 6.29
C LEU A 75 -3.99 -30.46 5.31
N THR A 76 -4.50 -29.95 4.19
CA THR A 76 -5.33 -30.71 3.24
C THR A 76 -4.62 -30.95 1.89
N ARG A 77 -3.41 -30.41 1.71
CA ARG A 77 -2.61 -30.47 0.45
C ARG A 77 -3.37 -29.98 -0.78
N ASP A 78 -4.38 -29.13 -0.60
CA ASP A 78 -5.15 -28.61 -1.70
C ASP A 78 -4.48 -27.36 -2.30
N MET A 79 -4.04 -27.51 -3.55
CA MET A 79 -3.24 -26.54 -4.32
C MET A 79 -4.10 -25.48 -5.02
N HIS A 80 -5.42 -25.61 -5.01
CA HIS A 80 -6.31 -24.74 -5.80
C HIS A 80 -6.11 -23.25 -5.46
N LEU A 81 -6.02 -22.89 -4.16
CA LEU A 81 -5.80 -21.49 -3.75
C LEU A 81 -4.34 -21.05 -3.92
N LEU A 82 -3.38 -21.97 -3.73
CA LEU A 82 -1.95 -21.66 -3.79
C LEU A 82 -1.51 -21.32 -5.22
N LYS A 83 -2.08 -22.00 -6.23
CA LYS A 83 -1.80 -21.74 -7.66
C LYS A 83 -2.15 -20.30 -8.06
N GLY A 84 -3.17 -19.71 -7.42
CA GLY A 84 -3.52 -18.31 -7.62
C GLY A 84 -2.42 -17.36 -7.12
N VAL A 85 -1.90 -17.58 -5.91
CA VAL A 85 -0.81 -16.75 -5.33
C VAL A 85 0.44 -16.85 -6.20
N LEU A 86 0.79 -18.08 -6.61
CA LEU A 86 1.93 -18.31 -7.48
C LEU A 86 1.76 -17.60 -8.84
N ALA A 87 0.56 -17.64 -9.43
CA ALA A 87 0.27 -16.96 -10.69
C ALA A 87 0.43 -15.43 -10.59
N PHE A 88 0.06 -14.81 -9.47
CA PHE A 88 0.29 -13.38 -9.27
C PHE A 88 1.78 -13.03 -9.26
N PHE A 89 2.59 -13.80 -8.54
CA PHE A 89 4.04 -13.61 -8.51
C PHE A 89 4.69 -13.83 -9.87
N THR A 90 4.31 -14.88 -10.59
CA THR A 90 4.90 -15.16 -11.91
C THR A 90 4.50 -14.12 -12.94
N VAL A 91 3.26 -13.64 -12.95
CA VAL A 91 2.80 -12.57 -13.85
C VAL A 91 3.50 -11.26 -13.53
N ALA A 92 3.64 -10.89 -12.25
CA ALA A 92 4.35 -9.67 -11.86
C ALA A 92 5.82 -9.72 -12.27
N PHE A 93 6.51 -10.84 -12.02
CA PHE A 93 7.90 -11.01 -12.39
C PHE A 93 8.11 -11.06 -13.91
N ALA A 94 7.25 -11.78 -14.63
CA ALA A 94 7.28 -11.83 -16.09
C ALA A 94 6.97 -10.46 -16.71
N GLY A 95 6.00 -9.73 -16.16
CA GLY A 95 5.68 -8.36 -16.58
C GLY A 95 6.85 -7.39 -16.35
N PHE A 96 7.54 -7.51 -15.20
CA PHE A 96 8.74 -6.74 -14.90
C PHE A 96 9.87 -7.06 -15.88
N LEU A 97 10.14 -8.34 -16.15
CA LEU A 97 11.14 -8.74 -17.14
C LEU A 97 10.79 -8.30 -18.56
N PHE A 98 9.52 -8.40 -18.95
CA PHE A 98 9.05 -7.98 -20.26
C PHE A 98 9.17 -6.46 -20.44
N ALA A 99 8.75 -5.68 -19.43
CA ALA A 99 8.88 -4.22 -19.45
C ALA A 99 10.36 -3.79 -19.47
N SER A 100 11.21 -4.48 -18.70
CA SER A 100 12.66 -4.24 -18.68
C SER A 100 13.32 -4.57 -20.02
N LEU A 101 12.88 -5.61 -20.72
CA LEU A 101 13.41 -5.98 -22.04
C LEU A 101 12.89 -5.07 -23.16
N ALA A 102 11.65 -4.59 -23.04
CA ALA A 102 11.01 -3.70 -24.00
C ALA A 102 11.45 -2.23 -23.86
N GLY A 103 12.37 -1.91 -22.95
CA GLY A 103 12.83 -0.54 -22.69
C GLY A 103 11.78 0.36 -22.05
N TYR A 104 10.68 -0.21 -21.51
CA TYR A 104 9.63 0.54 -20.84
C TYR A 104 10.04 0.77 -19.38
N GLN A 105 10.99 1.68 -19.16
CA GLN A 105 11.51 2.03 -17.81
C GLN A 105 10.54 2.92 -17.00
N GLN A 106 9.32 3.12 -17.51
CA GLN A 106 8.33 4.01 -16.92
C GLN A 106 7.26 3.10 -16.32
N GLY A 107 7.06 3.20 -15.00
CA GLY A 107 5.88 2.61 -14.37
C GLY A 107 4.62 3.02 -15.14
N PHE A 108 3.57 2.21 -15.05
CA PHE A 108 2.26 2.44 -15.68
C PHE A 108 1.97 3.94 -15.87
N TRP A 109 1.91 4.40 -17.12
CA TRP A 109 1.90 5.82 -17.52
C TRP A 109 0.80 6.65 -16.84
N ALA A 110 -0.23 6.03 -16.27
CA ALA A 110 -1.26 6.73 -15.51
C ALA A 110 -0.87 7.08 -14.05
N PHE A 111 0.21 6.50 -13.49
CA PHE A 111 0.80 6.95 -12.22
C PHE A 111 1.96 7.94 -12.43
N SER A 112 2.55 7.96 -13.64
CA SER A 112 3.62 8.89 -14.04
C SER A 112 3.13 10.35 -14.20
N SER A 113 1.82 10.55 -14.42
CA SER A 113 1.19 11.88 -14.47
C SER A 113 0.99 12.54 -13.10
N VAL A 114 1.45 11.91 -12.01
CA VAL A 114 1.53 12.58 -10.71
C VAL A 114 2.87 13.30 -10.60
N GLU A 115 2.95 14.49 -11.18
CA GLU A 115 3.99 15.48 -10.86
C GLU A 115 3.96 15.71 -9.34
N GLY A 116 5.01 15.27 -8.65
CA GLY A 116 5.14 15.32 -7.19
C GLY A 116 4.93 14.00 -6.43
N SER A 117 4.58 12.88 -7.09
CA SER A 117 4.44 11.60 -6.37
C SER A 117 5.76 11.12 -5.83
N GLU A 118 6.90 11.35 -6.49
CA GLU A 118 8.18 10.87 -5.99
C GLU A 118 8.60 11.59 -4.70
N THR A 119 8.40 12.92 -4.59
CA THR A 119 8.75 13.67 -3.37
C THR A 119 7.76 13.45 -2.22
N LEU A 120 6.47 13.25 -2.50
CA LEU A 120 5.47 12.93 -1.46
C LEU A 120 5.47 11.47 -1.04
N TYR A 121 5.66 10.56 -1.99
CA TYR A 121 5.82 9.13 -1.73
C TYR A 121 7.12 8.89 -0.97
N ASN A 122 8.26 9.46 -1.37
CA ASN A 122 9.49 9.29 -0.62
C ASN A 122 9.43 9.99 0.76
N ALA A 123 8.79 11.17 0.88
CA ALA A 123 8.63 11.83 2.18
C ALA A 123 7.73 11.05 3.17
N CYS A 124 6.71 10.33 2.70
CA CYS A 124 5.77 9.62 3.59
C CYS A 124 5.97 8.09 3.63
N THR A 125 6.66 7.47 2.65
CA THR A 125 6.96 6.02 2.64
C THR A 125 8.41 5.68 2.98
N ASN A 126 9.36 6.56 2.66
CA ASN A 126 10.78 6.31 2.88
C ASN A 126 11.48 7.58 3.41
N PRO A 127 11.28 7.95 4.69
CA PRO A 127 12.00 9.06 5.34
C PRO A 127 13.49 8.73 5.59
N TYR A 128 14.08 7.82 4.80
CA TYR A 128 15.40 7.23 4.98
C TYR A 128 16.27 7.32 3.72
N SER A 129 15.84 8.03 2.66
CA SER A 129 16.67 8.23 1.45
C SER A 129 17.97 8.97 1.71
N ASP A 130 18.16 9.55 2.89
CA ASP A 130 19.26 10.45 3.20
C ASP A 130 20.28 9.81 4.17
N ALA A 131 20.51 8.50 4.05
CA ALA A 131 21.54 7.81 4.82
C ALA A 131 22.51 7.10 3.89
N GLU A 132 23.41 7.92 3.37
CA GLU A 132 24.70 7.54 2.83
C GLU A 132 25.39 6.53 3.78
N HIS A 133 25.84 5.41 3.22
CA HIS A 133 26.73 4.38 3.80
C HIS A 133 26.18 3.45 4.90
N ASN A 134 25.91 2.19 4.50
CA ASN A 134 25.96 0.91 5.26
C ASN A 134 25.22 0.74 6.61
N ASP A 135 24.72 1.80 7.23
CA ASP A 135 24.12 1.78 8.57
C ASP A 135 22.59 1.62 8.50
N GLY A 136 22.04 1.63 7.28
CA GLY A 136 20.61 1.57 7.00
C GLY A 136 19.99 0.20 6.86
N LEU A 137 20.80 -0.82 6.59
CA LEU A 137 20.28 -2.17 6.44
C LEU A 137 19.68 -2.67 7.76
N TRP A 138 20.34 -2.42 8.89
CA TRP A 138 19.82 -2.80 10.21
C TRP A 138 18.50 -2.11 10.55
N ARG A 139 18.35 -0.83 10.21
CA ARG A 139 17.10 -0.08 10.42
C ARG A 139 15.96 -0.63 9.56
N ILE A 140 16.22 -0.93 8.28
CA ILE A 140 15.24 -1.53 7.36
C ILE A 140 14.88 -2.95 7.82
N VAL A 141 15.86 -3.75 8.24
CA VAL A 141 15.66 -5.12 8.72
C VAL A 141 14.85 -5.13 10.01
N ILE A 142 15.19 -4.29 10.99
CA ILE A 142 14.44 -4.19 12.26
C ILE A 142 13.00 -3.74 12.00
N LEU A 143 12.79 -2.75 11.13
CA LEU A 143 11.47 -2.24 10.80
C LEU A 143 10.62 -3.27 10.04
N THR A 144 11.24 -4.00 9.11
CA THR A 144 10.57 -5.05 8.34
C THR A 144 10.22 -6.25 9.22
N ILE A 145 11.11 -6.64 10.13
CA ILE A 145 10.86 -7.75 11.06
C ILE A 145 9.80 -7.35 12.09
N ALA A 146 9.94 -6.20 12.76
CA ALA A 146 9.00 -5.76 13.78
C ALA A 146 7.61 -5.45 13.19
N GLY A 147 7.55 -4.75 12.05
CA GLY A 147 6.31 -4.44 11.35
C GLY A 147 5.67 -5.66 10.71
N GLY A 148 6.46 -6.47 9.99
CA GLY A 148 5.99 -7.68 9.32
C GLY A 148 5.52 -8.75 10.30
N PHE A 149 6.25 -8.95 11.40
CA PHE A 149 5.85 -9.88 12.47
C PHE A 149 4.60 -9.39 13.19
N GLY A 150 4.51 -8.09 13.49
CA GLY A 150 3.33 -7.49 14.10
C GLY A 150 2.07 -7.68 13.25
N ILE A 151 2.12 -7.24 11.98
CA ILE A 151 0.99 -7.38 11.04
C ILE A 151 0.63 -8.86 10.84
N GLY A 152 1.63 -9.74 10.77
CA GLY A 152 1.44 -11.19 10.66
C GLY A 152 0.72 -11.79 11.87
N LEU A 153 1.14 -11.45 13.09
CA LEU A 153 0.55 -11.96 14.32
C LEU A 153 -0.90 -11.47 14.49
N PHE A 154 -1.15 -10.18 14.28
CA PHE A 154 -2.50 -9.61 14.36
C PHE A 154 -3.44 -10.19 13.28
N SER A 155 -2.92 -10.43 12.07
CA SER A 155 -3.67 -11.07 10.97
C SER A 155 -4.10 -12.51 11.32
N VAL A 156 -3.26 -13.27 12.05
CA VAL A 156 -3.63 -14.61 12.54
C VAL A 156 -4.69 -14.55 13.64
N MET A 157 -4.59 -13.61 14.59
CA MET A 157 -5.60 -13.45 15.64
C MET A 157 -6.97 -13.03 15.08
N ALA A 158 -6.98 -12.16 14.08
CA ALA A 158 -8.21 -11.72 13.41
C ALA A 158 -8.82 -12.76 12.45
N ASN A 159 -8.23 -13.96 12.35
CA ASN A 159 -8.68 -15.04 11.45
C ASN A 159 -8.95 -14.59 10.00
N GLY A 160 -8.20 -13.60 9.50
CA GLY A 160 -8.40 -13.08 8.15
C GLY A 160 -7.21 -12.28 7.64
N CYS A 161 -6.98 -12.33 6.33
CA CYS A 161 -6.00 -11.45 5.69
C CYS A 161 -6.59 -10.05 5.47
N PRO A 162 -5.76 -9.00 5.42
CA PRO A 162 -6.23 -7.63 5.22
C PRO A 162 -7.11 -7.50 3.97
N PHE A 163 -6.75 -8.18 2.88
CA PHE A 163 -7.52 -8.15 1.63
C PHE A 163 -8.92 -8.77 1.75
N ARG A 164 -9.05 -9.94 2.39
CA ARG A 164 -10.35 -10.59 2.57
C ARG A 164 -11.27 -9.80 3.50
N GLN A 165 -10.71 -9.12 4.49
CA GLN A 165 -11.49 -8.27 5.38
C GLN A 165 -12.06 -7.05 4.63
N HIS A 166 -11.30 -6.46 3.69
CA HIS A 166 -11.81 -5.39 2.81
C HIS A 166 -13.01 -5.83 1.98
N VAL A 167 -12.95 -7.04 1.42
CA VAL A 167 -14.07 -7.60 0.65
C VAL A 167 -15.27 -7.89 1.56
N LYS A 168 -15.08 -8.53 2.72
CA LYS A 168 -16.18 -8.80 3.66
C LYS A 168 -16.82 -7.53 4.23
N ALA A 169 -16.04 -6.48 4.44
CA ALA A 169 -16.58 -5.20 4.86
C ALA A 169 -17.50 -4.60 3.78
N SER A 170 -17.21 -4.84 2.50
CA SER A 170 -18.10 -4.45 1.39
C SER A 170 -19.40 -5.27 1.31
N GLU A 171 -19.42 -6.47 1.90
CA GLU A 171 -20.62 -7.30 2.04
C GLU A 171 -21.49 -6.90 3.25
N GLY A 172 -21.02 -5.94 4.07
CA GLY A 172 -21.75 -5.42 5.23
C GLY A 172 -21.48 -6.15 6.55
N ASP A 173 -20.43 -6.98 6.63
CA ASP A 173 -20.06 -7.63 7.88
C ASP A 173 -19.44 -6.63 8.88
N SER A 174 -20.14 -6.38 9.99
CA SER A 174 -19.71 -5.42 11.01
C SER A 174 -18.39 -5.80 11.70
N GLY A 175 -18.07 -7.10 11.79
CA GLY A 175 -16.80 -7.58 12.32
C GLY A 175 -15.62 -7.21 11.43
N ALA A 176 -15.77 -7.37 10.10
CA ALA A 176 -14.77 -6.96 9.12
C ALA A 176 -14.55 -5.43 9.11
N VAL A 177 -15.63 -4.65 9.24
CA VAL A 177 -15.55 -3.18 9.31
C VAL A 177 -14.74 -2.72 10.52
N ALA A 178 -15.00 -3.29 11.71
CA ALA A 178 -14.24 -2.95 12.92
C ALA A 178 -12.74 -3.27 12.78
N TYR A 179 -12.40 -4.39 12.13
CA TYR A 179 -11.02 -4.75 11.84
C TYR A 179 -10.31 -3.73 10.94
N ILE A 180 -10.95 -3.30 9.84
CA ILE A 180 -10.36 -2.35 8.89
C ILE A 180 -10.10 -0.99 9.55
N ILE A 181 -11.06 -0.51 10.33
CA ILE A 181 -10.93 0.73 11.09
C ILE A 181 -9.72 0.63 12.03
N GLY A 182 -9.62 -0.48 12.78
CA GLY A 182 -8.47 -0.76 13.65
C GLY A 182 -7.14 -0.83 12.90
N PHE A 183 -7.12 -1.44 11.70
CA PHE A 183 -5.93 -1.54 10.85
C PHE A 183 -5.44 -0.15 10.39
N TYR A 184 -6.34 0.75 9.99
CA TYR A 184 -5.97 2.12 9.61
C TYR A 184 -5.49 2.95 10.80
N PHE A 185 -6.16 2.84 11.96
CA PHE A 185 -5.69 3.48 13.19
C PHE A 185 -4.30 2.96 13.60
N ALA A 186 -4.06 1.66 13.48
CA ALA A 186 -2.76 1.05 13.75
C ALA A 186 -1.68 1.55 12.78
N ALA A 187 -1.98 1.72 11.48
CA ALA A 187 -1.03 2.27 10.52
C ALA A 187 -0.58 3.69 10.90
N ILE A 188 -1.53 4.53 11.34
CA ILE A 188 -1.24 5.89 11.82
C ILE A 188 -0.43 5.83 13.12
N ALA A 189 -0.85 5.04 14.10
CA ALA A 189 -0.18 4.89 15.39
C ALA A 189 1.25 4.32 15.28
N PHE A 190 1.47 3.39 14.33
CA PHE A 190 2.77 2.80 14.07
C PHE A 190 3.79 3.84 13.61
N GLY A 191 3.38 4.82 12.79
CA GLY A 191 4.20 5.97 12.42
C GLY A 191 4.59 6.84 13.61
N PHE A 192 3.72 6.99 14.61
CA PHE A 192 4.04 7.69 15.85
C PHE A 192 4.95 6.90 16.79
N LEU A 193 4.78 5.57 16.85
CA LEU A 193 5.57 4.70 17.71
C LEU A 193 7.02 4.58 17.22
N ILE A 194 7.24 4.48 15.92
CA ILE A 194 8.57 4.20 15.34
C ILE A 194 9.48 5.42 15.29
N ASN A 195 8.93 6.61 15.04
CA ASN A 195 9.69 7.86 14.97
C ASN A 195 10.67 8.05 16.14
N PRO A 196 10.29 7.84 17.42
CA PRO A 196 11.24 7.94 18.54
C PRO A 196 12.28 6.81 18.60
N PHE A 197 11.94 5.57 18.22
CA PHE A 197 12.90 4.45 18.21
C PHE A 197 14.00 4.61 17.15
N ILE A 198 13.70 5.25 16.03
CA ILE A 198 14.65 5.48 14.94
C ILE A 198 15.57 6.68 15.24
N SER A 199 15.11 7.68 15.99
CA SER A 199 15.95 8.83 16.38
C SER A 199 16.91 8.53 17.54
N GLY A 200 16.68 7.44 18.29
CA GLY A 200 17.47 7.06 19.47
C GLY A 200 18.53 5.98 19.23
N VAL A 201 18.62 5.43 18.02
CA VAL A 201 19.62 4.41 17.59
C VAL A 201 20.64 5.04 16.67
#